data_AF-A0A925UVM4-F1
#
_entry.id   AF-A0A925UVM4-F1
#
_cell.length_a   1.000
_cell.length_b   1.000
_cell.length_c   1.000
_cell.angle_alpha   90.00
_cell.angle_beta   90.00
_cell.angle_gamma   90.00
#
_symmetry.space_group_name_H-M   'P 1'
#
loop_
_entity.id
_entity.type
_entity.pdbx_description
1 polymer ?
#
loop_
_entity_poly.entity_id
_entity_poly.type
_entity_poly.pdbx_seq_one_letter_code
_entity_poly.pdbx_strand_id
1 'polypeptide(L)'
;MRALLSVTDKTGLVDFAKGLVARGCDLVSTGGTAKALREAGLIVKDVAEVTGFPEMLDGRVKTLHPLIHGGLLADRRLESHRAAMEGTGIIGIDVVCVNLYAFEETVSGPHSFENAIESIDIGGPAMIRASAKNHANLYVVVDPQDYLSVLEALDSGKEGLKQKLAAKAFRHTAFYDSMISRYLTNASGEDELSETLTVGYRRTIGFRYGENPHQTGALYQDPLAKAGVAQAVQLWGKELSYNNLNDADGAWELVADLPAGSCAIIKHGNPCGAAYGPDFGESYRMARQSDPISAFGGIAAFNGHIDAIAANAMTEKGNFLEVV
;
A
#
# COMPACT_ATOMS: atom_id res chain seq x y z
N MET A 1 -19.35 -10.76 -21.60
CA MET A 1 -18.19 -10.86 -20.68
C MET A 1 -18.69 -10.86 -19.25
N ARG A 2 -17.89 -11.26 -18.27
CA ARG A 2 -18.29 -11.25 -16.85
C ARG A 2 -17.22 -10.67 -15.96
N ALA A 3 -17.62 -9.81 -15.02
CA ALA A 3 -16.77 -9.24 -14.00
C ALA A 3 -17.19 -9.69 -12.60
N LEU A 4 -16.23 -10.16 -11.80
CA LEU A 4 -16.43 -10.46 -10.38
C LEU A 4 -15.79 -9.37 -9.53
N LEU A 5 -16.60 -8.61 -8.79
CA LEU A 5 -16.17 -7.46 -7.99
C LEU A 5 -16.41 -7.75 -6.50
N SER A 6 -15.37 -7.68 -5.68
CA SER A 6 -15.45 -7.86 -4.22
C SER A 6 -14.38 -7.03 -3.53
N VAL A 7 -14.71 -5.80 -3.15
CA VAL A 7 -13.75 -4.81 -2.63
C VAL A 7 -14.18 -4.23 -1.29
N THR A 8 -13.19 -4.01 -0.42
CA THR A 8 -13.30 -3.25 0.83
C THR A 8 -13.25 -1.75 0.52
N ASP A 9 -12.17 -1.29 -0.12
CA ASP A 9 -12.05 0.08 -0.63
C ASP A 9 -12.88 0.23 -1.92
N LYS A 10 -13.81 1.18 -1.90
CA LYS A 10 -14.79 1.43 -2.97
C LYS A 10 -14.42 2.65 -3.82
N THR A 11 -13.23 3.21 -3.62
CA THR A 11 -12.72 4.34 -4.41
C THR A 11 -12.78 4.01 -5.90
N GLY A 12 -13.49 4.84 -6.68
CA GLY A 12 -13.64 4.66 -8.14
C GLY A 12 -14.45 3.43 -8.59
N LEU A 13 -14.97 2.61 -7.67
CA LEU A 13 -15.64 1.34 -7.99
C LEU A 13 -16.84 1.52 -8.92
N VAL A 14 -17.70 2.51 -8.64
CA VAL A 14 -18.93 2.73 -9.40
C VAL A 14 -18.63 3.10 -10.86
N ASP A 15 -17.68 4.00 -11.08
CA ASP A 15 -17.29 4.43 -12.42
C ASP A 15 -16.61 3.30 -13.19
N PHE A 16 -15.78 2.51 -12.52
CA PHE A 16 -15.21 1.31 -13.09
C PHE A 16 -16.28 0.30 -13.51
N ALA A 17 -17.25 0.01 -12.64
CA ALA A 17 -18.34 -0.91 -12.92
C ALA A 17 -19.26 -0.43 -14.06
N LYS A 18 -19.57 0.88 -14.12
CA LYS A 18 -20.27 1.49 -15.27
C LYS A 18 -19.49 1.31 -16.57
N GLY A 19 -18.17 1.51 -16.52
CA GLY A 19 -17.27 1.28 -17.65
C GLY A 19 -17.31 -0.18 -18.14
N LEU A 20 -17.35 -1.15 -17.22
CA LEU A 20 -17.49 -2.57 -17.56
C LEU A 20 -18.85 -2.85 -18.21
N VAL A 21 -19.95 -2.36 -17.62
CA VAL A 21 -21.31 -2.56 -18.16
C VAL A 21 -21.47 -1.95 -19.54
N ALA A 22 -20.89 -0.77 -19.79
CA ALA A 22 -20.89 -0.14 -21.12
C ALA A 22 -20.23 -1.00 -22.22
N ARG A 23 -19.41 -1.97 -21.83
CA ARG A 23 -18.73 -2.94 -22.71
C ARG A 23 -19.44 -4.31 -22.73
N GLY A 24 -20.65 -4.42 -22.18
CA GLY A 24 -21.42 -5.66 -22.12
C GLY A 24 -20.87 -6.68 -21.11
N CYS A 25 -20.26 -6.22 -20.02
CA CYS A 25 -19.91 -7.08 -18.89
C CYS A 25 -21.10 -7.26 -17.94
N ASP A 26 -21.44 -8.51 -17.65
CA ASP A 26 -22.30 -8.87 -16.52
C ASP A 26 -21.53 -8.70 -15.22
N LEU A 27 -22.15 -8.07 -14.20
CA LEU A 27 -21.55 -7.89 -12.89
C LEU A 27 -21.98 -8.99 -11.93
N VAL A 28 -20.99 -9.64 -11.31
CA VAL A 28 -21.16 -10.55 -10.18
C VAL A 28 -20.48 -9.93 -8.96
N SER A 29 -21.17 -9.93 -7.81
CA SER A 29 -20.61 -9.36 -6.58
C SER A 29 -21.23 -9.99 -5.33
N THR A 30 -20.81 -9.54 -4.15
CA THR A 30 -21.33 -9.98 -2.85
C THR A 30 -21.22 -8.86 -1.81
N GLY A 31 -22.04 -8.95 -0.75
CA GLY A 31 -21.96 -8.12 0.45
C GLY A 31 -22.00 -6.62 0.16
N GLY A 32 -21.15 -5.87 0.84
CA GLY A 32 -21.09 -4.40 0.74
C GLY A 32 -20.73 -3.89 -0.66
N THR A 33 -20.02 -4.67 -1.49
CA THR A 33 -19.74 -4.30 -2.88
C THR A 33 -21.02 -4.36 -3.72
N ALA A 34 -21.77 -5.47 -3.64
CA ALA A 34 -23.02 -5.63 -4.37
C ALA A 34 -24.04 -4.54 -4.00
N LYS A 35 -24.15 -4.22 -2.70
CA LYS A 35 -25.01 -3.14 -2.21
C LYS A 35 -24.65 -1.79 -2.84
N ALA A 36 -23.38 -1.38 -2.77
CA ALA A 36 -22.94 -0.10 -3.32
C ALA A 36 -23.18 0.03 -4.83
N LEU A 37 -23.00 -1.06 -5.58
CA LEU A 37 -23.26 -1.08 -7.02
C LEU A 37 -24.76 -0.97 -7.35
N ARG A 38 -25.62 -1.65 -6.58
CA ARG A 38 -27.09 -1.57 -6.73
C ARG A 38 -27.63 -0.19 -6.38
N GLU A 39 -27.10 0.45 -5.33
CA GLU A 39 -27.44 1.83 -4.96
C GLU A 39 -27.06 2.82 -6.07
N ALA A 40 -26.03 2.51 -6.85
CA ALA A 40 -25.66 3.27 -8.05
C ALA A 40 -26.49 2.92 -9.32
N GLY A 41 -27.53 2.10 -9.18
CA GLY A 41 -28.45 1.72 -10.26
C GLY A 41 -27.95 0.61 -11.19
N LEU A 42 -26.88 -0.11 -10.82
CA LEU A 42 -26.34 -1.20 -11.63
C LEU A 42 -27.03 -2.53 -11.34
N ILE A 43 -27.25 -3.32 -12.39
CA ILE A 43 -27.73 -4.71 -12.27
C ILE A 43 -26.55 -5.58 -11.86
N VAL A 44 -26.68 -6.24 -10.71
CA VAL A 44 -25.62 -7.08 -10.13
C VAL A 44 -26.22 -8.41 -9.69
N LYS A 45 -25.62 -9.49 -10.18
CA LYS A 45 -25.93 -10.86 -9.75
C LYS A 45 -25.15 -11.19 -8.48
N ASP A 46 -25.81 -11.71 -7.45
CA ASP A 46 -25.10 -12.15 -6.26
C ASP A 46 -24.29 -13.42 -6.54
N VAL A 47 -23.14 -13.57 -5.86
CA VAL A 47 -22.35 -14.81 -5.90
C VAL A 47 -23.21 -16.02 -5.53
N ALA A 48 -24.11 -15.90 -4.54
CA ALA A 48 -25.03 -16.97 -4.14
C ALA A 48 -25.97 -17.42 -5.27
N GLU A 49 -26.40 -16.50 -6.14
CA GLU A 49 -27.21 -16.83 -7.33
C GLU A 49 -26.39 -17.52 -8.43
N VAL A 50 -25.06 -17.35 -8.43
CA VAL A 50 -24.15 -18.05 -9.35
C VAL A 50 -23.85 -19.44 -8.82
N THR A 51 -23.61 -19.58 -7.52
CA THR A 51 -23.23 -20.86 -6.90
C THR A 51 -24.42 -21.76 -6.61
N GLY A 52 -25.61 -21.18 -6.41
CA GLY A 52 -26.77 -21.89 -5.87
C GLY A 52 -26.61 -22.27 -4.39
N PHE A 53 -25.57 -21.75 -3.73
CA PHE A 53 -25.22 -22.08 -2.36
C PHE A 53 -25.54 -20.89 -1.43
N PRO A 54 -26.28 -21.11 -0.32
CA PRO A 54 -26.68 -20.03 0.57
C PRO A 54 -25.47 -19.44 1.32
N GLU A 55 -25.61 -18.21 1.80
CA GLU A 55 -24.61 -17.62 2.70
C GLU A 55 -24.64 -18.34 4.06
N MET A 56 -23.47 -18.75 4.56
CA MET A 56 -23.30 -19.44 5.83
C MET A 56 -21.95 -19.11 6.45
N LEU A 57 -21.78 -19.42 7.74
CA LEU A 57 -20.56 -19.14 8.52
C LEU A 57 -20.14 -17.66 8.40
N ASP A 58 -21.12 -16.76 8.52
CA ASP A 58 -20.93 -15.32 8.42
C ASP A 58 -20.22 -14.87 7.12
N GLY A 59 -20.46 -15.60 6.03
CA GLY A 59 -19.93 -15.28 4.70
C GLY A 59 -18.49 -15.77 4.45
N ARG A 60 -17.87 -16.51 5.38
CA ARG A 60 -16.48 -16.98 5.28
C ARG A 60 -16.17 -17.86 4.06
N VAL A 61 -17.17 -18.57 3.54
CA VAL A 61 -16.99 -19.57 2.47
C VAL A 61 -17.68 -19.22 1.15
N LYS A 62 -18.25 -18.02 1.04
CA LYS A 62 -19.19 -17.67 -0.04
C LYS A 62 -18.58 -17.72 -1.45
N THR A 63 -17.30 -17.41 -1.61
CA THR A 63 -16.61 -17.42 -2.92
C THR A 63 -15.78 -18.68 -3.15
N LEU A 64 -15.59 -19.52 -2.12
CA LEU A 64 -14.78 -20.75 -2.17
C LEU A 64 -15.56 -21.90 -2.82
N HIS A 65 -16.03 -21.67 -4.05
CA HIS A 65 -16.92 -22.58 -4.77
C HIS A 65 -16.36 -22.93 -6.17
N PRO A 66 -16.50 -24.19 -6.65
CA PRO A 66 -16.04 -24.58 -7.98
C PRO A 66 -16.64 -23.78 -9.14
N LEU A 67 -17.89 -23.32 -9.03
CA LEU A 67 -18.48 -22.46 -10.07
C LEU A 67 -17.81 -21.09 -10.17
N ILE A 68 -17.22 -20.58 -9.07
CA ILE A 68 -16.43 -19.36 -9.08
C ILE A 68 -15.01 -19.67 -9.53
N HIS A 69 -14.30 -20.55 -8.81
CA HIS A 69 -12.90 -20.85 -9.09
C HIS A 69 -12.67 -21.54 -10.43
N GLY A 70 -13.63 -22.33 -10.93
CA GLY A 70 -13.59 -22.88 -12.28
C GLY A 70 -13.69 -21.79 -13.34
N GLY A 71 -14.53 -20.77 -13.14
CA GLY A 71 -14.60 -19.59 -14.00
C GLY A 71 -13.32 -18.74 -13.99
N LEU A 72 -12.58 -18.78 -12.87
CA LEU A 72 -11.28 -18.12 -12.72
C LEU A 72 -10.10 -18.93 -13.28
N LEU A 73 -10.08 -20.25 -13.11
CA LEU A 73 -8.92 -21.10 -13.35
C LEU A 73 -8.95 -21.86 -14.67
N ALA A 74 -10.10 -22.00 -15.31
CA ALA A 74 -10.18 -22.72 -16.58
C ALA A 74 -9.31 -22.03 -17.65
N ASP A 75 -8.35 -22.76 -18.20
CA ASP A 75 -7.56 -22.24 -19.32
C ASP A 75 -8.39 -22.34 -20.59
N ARG A 76 -9.05 -21.24 -20.96
CA ARG A 76 -9.99 -21.18 -22.09
C ARG A 76 -9.32 -21.34 -23.45
N ARG A 77 -7.98 -21.42 -23.49
CA ARG A 77 -7.19 -21.78 -24.68
C ARG A 77 -7.20 -23.29 -24.94
N LEU A 78 -7.52 -24.10 -23.94
CA LEU A 78 -7.57 -25.57 -24.03
C LEU A 78 -8.99 -26.06 -24.24
N GLU A 79 -9.20 -26.87 -25.28
CA GLU A 79 -10.52 -27.42 -25.60
C GLU A 79 -11.09 -28.29 -24.48
N SER A 80 -10.24 -29.10 -23.83
CA SER A 80 -10.65 -29.94 -22.69
C SER A 80 -11.22 -29.14 -21.53
N HIS A 81 -10.67 -27.94 -21.26
CA HIS A 81 -11.19 -27.06 -20.21
C HIS A 81 -12.51 -26.42 -20.62
N ARG A 82 -12.66 -25.99 -21.89
CA ARG A 82 -13.92 -25.45 -22.40
C ARG A 82 -15.06 -26.48 -22.32
N ALA A 83 -14.81 -27.70 -22.77
CA ALA A 83 -15.78 -28.79 -22.70
C ALA A 83 -16.18 -29.11 -21.24
N ALA A 84 -15.22 -29.12 -20.31
CA ALA A 84 -15.51 -29.33 -18.90
C ALA A 84 -16.37 -28.19 -18.30
N MET A 85 -16.10 -26.94 -18.67
CA MET A 85 -16.91 -25.79 -18.25
C MET A 85 -18.35 -25.90 -18.75
N GLU A 86 -18.54 -26.20 -20.03
CA GLU A 86 -19.87 -26.36 -20.63
C GLU A 86 -20.65 -27.50 -19.97
N GLY A 87 -20.03 -28.67 -19.79
CA GLY A 87 -20.66 -29.84 -19.17
C GLY A 87 -21.06 -29.66 -17.70
N THR A 88 -20.51 -28.64 -17.01
CA THR A 88 -20.76 -28.37 -15.58
C THR A 88 -21.45 -27.03 -15.32
N GLY A 89 -21.78 -26.28 -16.37
CA GLY A 89 -22.40 -24.95 -16.24
C GLY A 89 -21.49 -23.88 -15.66
N ILE A 90 -20.16 -24.08 -15.70
CA ILE A 90 -19.20 -23.06 -15.27
C ILE A 90 -19.10 -21.99 -16.36
N ILE A 91 -19.31 -20.74 -15.96
CA ILE A 91 -19.20 -19.60 -16.86
C ILE A 91 -17.89 -18.86 -16.56
N GLY A 92 -17.14 -18.54 -17.62
CA GLY A 92 -15.87 -17.84 -17.50
C GLY A 92 -16.01 -16.43 -16.92
N ILE A 93 -14.97 -15.98 -16.23
CA ILE A 93 -14.85 -14.62 -15.69
C ILE A 93 -13.71 -13.93 -16.43
N ASP A 94 -13.96 -12.72 -16.93
CA ASP A 94 -13.02 -11.94 -17.76
C ASP A 94 -12.29 -10.86 -16.96
N VAL A 95 -12.92 -10.35 -15.91
CA VAL A 95 -12.34 -9.35 -15.00
C VAL A 95 -12.63 -9.76 -13.56
N VAL A 96 -11.61 -9.70 -12.71
CA VAL A 96 -11.75 -9.84 -11.26
C VAL A 96 -11.21 -8.59 -10.60
N CYS A 97 -12.00 -7.97 -9.72
CA CYS A 97 -11.53 -6.87 -8.89
C CYS A 97 -11.71 -7.21 -7.42
N VAL A 98 -10.59 -7.35 -6.71
CA VAL A 98 -10.56 -7.73 -5.29
C VAL A 98 -9.42 -6.99 -4.61
N ASN A 99 -9.69 -6.27 -3.52
CA ASN A 99 -8.67 -5.67 -2.66
C ASN A 99 -8.76 -6.19 -1.22
N LEU A 100 -7.67 -6.10 -0.46
CA LEU A 100 -7.47 -6.83 0.81
C LEU A 100 -7.19 -5.90 2.01
N TYR A 101 -7.69 -4.66 1.98
CA TYR A 101 -7.31 -3.64 2.96
C TYR A 101 -7.84 -3.87 4.38
N ALA A 102 -8.84 -4.73 4.56
CA ALA A 102 -9.54 -4.89 5.85
C ALA A 102 -8.62 -5.27 7.01
N PHE A 103 -7.66 -6.18 6.79
CA PHE A 103 -6.71 -6.58 7.84
C PHE A 103 -5.80 -5.42 8.24
N GLU A 104 -5.18 -4.76 7.26
CA GLU A 104 -4.30 -3.61 7.48
C GLU A 104 -5.01 -2.48 8.23
N GLU A 105 -6.21 -2.12 7.80
CA GLU A 105 -7.05 -1.11 8.45
C GLU A 105 -7.38 -1.49 9.90
N THR A 106 -7.67 -2.77 10.15
CA THR A 106 -8.01 -3.28 11.49
C THR A 106 -6.81 -3.20 12.43
N VAL A 107 -5.64 -3.68 12.00
CA VAL A 107 -4.45 -3.73 12.85
C VAL A 107 -3.73 -2.39 13.00
N SER A 108 -4.03 -1.42 12.15
CA SER A 108 -3.50 -0.05 12.24
C SER A 108 -4.18 0.79 13.34
N GLY A 109 -5.36 0.39 13.81
CA GLY A 109 -6.11 1.08 14.87
C GLY A 109 -6.22 0.26 16.15
N PRO A 110 -6.91 0.76 17.20
CA PRO A 110 -7.26 -0.03 18.37
C PRO A 110 -8.16 -1.22 17.97
N HIS A 111 -7.77 -2.44 18.33
CA HIS A 111 -8.49 -3.67 17.99
C HIS A 111 -8.30 -4.75 19.07
N SER A 112 -9.21 -5.73 19.14
CA SER A 112 -8.97 -6.98 19.87
C SER A 112 -8.28 -8.02 18.97
N PHE A 113 -7.67 -9.03 19.57
CA PHE A 113 -7.09 -10.15 18.82
C PHE A 113 -8.14 -10.85 17.96
N GLU A 114 -9.34 -11.06 18.50
CA GLU A 114 -10.47 -11.65 17.77
C GLU A 114 -10.85 -10.80 16.57
N ASN A 115 -10.88 -9.47 16.69
CA ASN A 115 -11.15 -8.59 15.54
C ASN A 115 -10.08 -8.74 14.46
N ALA A 116 -8.80 -8.84 14.82
CA ALA A 116 -7.73 -9.08 13.85
C ALA A 116 -7.92 -10.44 13.14
N ILE A 117 -8.22 -11.51 13.88
CA ILE A 117 -8.47 -12.85 13.31
C ILE A 117 -9.67 -12.84 12.36
N GLU A 118 -10.79 -12.19 12.73
CA GLU A 118 -11.96 -12.08 11.85
C GLU A 118 -11.70 -11.26 10.58
N SER A 119 -10.73 -10.33 10.61
CA SER A 119 -10.36 -9.52 9.45
C SER A 119 -9.45 -10.23 8.44
N ILE A 120 -9.00 -11.45 8.73
CA ILE A 120 -8.22 -12.28 7.81
C ILE A 120 -9.15 -12.84 6.71
N ASP A 121 -8.92 -12.38 5.48
CA ASP A 121 -9.66 -12.81 4.29
C ASP A 121 -9.06 -14.09 3.72
N ILE A 122 -9.91 -15.08 3.48
CA ILE A 122 -9.56 -16.34 2.82
C ILE A 122 -9.98 -16.33 1.35
N GLY A 123 -11.19 -15.83 1.07
CA GLY A 123 -11.79 -15.84 -0.26
C GLY A 123 -11.09 -14.88 -1.21
N GLY A 124 -10.76 -13.68 -0.74
CA GLY A 124 -10.08 -12.65 -1.50
C GLY A 124 -8.73 -13.11 -2.05
N PRO A 125 -7.76 -13.53 -1.20
CA PRO A 125 -6.48 -14.04 -1.67
C PRO A 125 -6.62 -15.27 -2.59
N ALA A 126 -7.56 -16.17 -2.30
CA ALA A 126 -7.82 -17.32 -3.17
C ALA A 126 -8.26 -16.90 -4.58
N MET A 127 -9.18 -15.93 -4.70
CA MET A 127 -9.63 -15.39 -5.98
C MET A 127 -8.50 -14.63 -6.70
N ILE A 128 -7.74 -13.80 -5.99
CA ILE A 128 -6.62 -13.04 -6.57
C ILE A 128 -5.57 -13.99 -7.14
N ARG A 129 -5.13 -14.99 -6.37
CA ARG A 129 -4.11 -15.97 -6.80
C ARG A 129 -4.60 -16.82 -7.97
N ALA A 130 -5.85 -17.28 -7.93
CA ALA A 130 -6.46 -18.03 -9.04
C ALA A 130 -6.47 -17.22 -10.33
N SER A 131 -6.89 -15.96 -10.22
CA SER A 131 -6.97 -15.01 -11.33
C SER A 131 -5.61 -14.67 -11.91
N ALA A 132 -4.62 -14.39 -11.05
CA ALA A 132 -3.24 -14.10 -11.44
C ALA A 132 -2.56 -15.31 -12.12
N LYS A 133 -2.80 -16.53 -11.62
CA LYS A 133 -2.34 -17.77 -12.26
C LYS A 133 -2.88 -17.88 -13.69
N ASN A 134 -4.15 -17.56 -13.90
CA ASN A 134 -4.84 -17.67 -15.19
C ASN A 134 -4.86 -16.36 -16.00
N HIS A 135 -3.89 -15.47 -15.80
CA HIS A 135 -3.86 -14.15 -16.43
C HIS A 135 -3.83 -14.18 -17.96
N ALA A 136 -3.52 -15.30 -18.61
CA ALA A 136 -3.70 -15.41 -20.06
C ALA A 136 -5.16 -15.15 -20.48
N ASN A 137 -6.10 -15.55 -19.62
CA ASN A 137 -7.52 -15.56 -19.91
C ASN A 137 -8.25 -14.31 -19.37
N LEU A 138 -7.84 -13.71 -18.26
CA LEU A 138 -8.60 -12.64 -17.58
C LEU A 138 -7.72 -11.51 -17.03
N TYR A 139 -8.34 -10.39 -16.64
CA TYR A 139 -7.70 -9.29 -15.92
C TYR A 139 -7.94 -9.43 -14.41
N VAL A 140 -6.87 -9.43 -13.61
CA VAL A 140 -6.93 -9.38 -12.14
C VAL A 140 -6.60 -7.97 -11.66
N VAL A 141 -7.45 -7.36 -10.86
CA VAL A 141 -7.34 -5.97 -10.45
C VAL A 141 -7.38 -5.91 -8.93
N VAL A 142 -6.32 -5.40 -8.32
CA VAL A 142 -6.18 -5.34 -6.85
C VAL A 142 -6.09 -3.91 -6.31
N ASP A 143 -6.09 -2.92 -7.19
CA ASP A 143 -5.84 -1.52 -6.88
C ASP A 143 -6.70 -0.61 -7.78
N PRO A 144 -7.45 0.35 -7.22
CA PRO A 144 -8.25 1.32 -7.99
C PRO A 144 -7.47 2.09 -9.07
N GLN A 145 -6.17 2.31 -8.89
CA GLN A 145 -5.35 3.04 -9.87
C GLN A 145 -5.27 2.32 -11.23
N ASP A 146 -5.53 1.01 -11.26
CA ASP A 146 -5.47 0.24 -12.50
C ASP A 146 -6.79 0.27 -13.30
N TYR A 147 -7.90 0.78 -12.72
CA TYR A 147 -9.24 0.71 -13.30
C TYR A 147 -9.30 1.27 -14.72
N LEU A 148 -8.78 2.47 -14.94
CA LEU A 148 -8.78 3.10 -16.25
C LEU A 148 -8.00 2.26 -17.28
N SER A 149 -6.80 1.82 -16.91
CA SER A 149 -5.93 1.03 -17.81
C SER A 149 -6.56 -0.30 -18.21
N VAL A 150 -7.37 -0.90 -17.34
CA VAL A 150 -8.11 -2.13 -17.61
C VAL A 150 -9.27 -1.86 -18.57
N LEU A 151 -10.04 -0.78 -18.36
CA LEU A 151 -11.11 -0.39 -19.28
C LEU A 151 -10.57 -0.11 -20.69
N GLU A 152 -9.47 0.63 -20.80
CA GLU A 152 -8.79 0.87 -22.07
C GLU A 152 -8.32 -0.43 -22.73
N ALA A 153 -7.75 -1.35 -21.95
CA ALA A 153 -7.25 -2.62 -22.46
C ALA A 153 -8.36 -3.56 -22.95
N LEU A 154 -9.57 -3.46 -22.40
CA LEU A 154 -10.74 -4.20 -22.88
C LEU A 154 -11.18 -3.73 -24.27
N ASP A 155 -10.95 -2.47 -24.63
CA ASP A 155 -11.28 -1.93 -25.95
C ASP A 155 -10.17 -2.22 -26.97
N SER A 156 -8.92 -2.01 -26.57
CA SER A 156 -7.78 -1.99 -27.50
C SER A 156 -7.01 -3.31 -27.56
N GLY A 157 -7.26 -4.25 -26.66
CA GLY A 157 -6.49 -5.49 -26.54
C GLY A 157 -5.03 -5.27 -26.10
N LYS A 158 -4.77 -4.27 -25.23
CA LYS A 158 -3.40 -3.88 -24.82
C LYS A 158 -2.56 -5.07 -24.36
N GLU A 159 -1.53 -5.40 -25.13
CA GLU A 159 -0.63 -6.52 -24.85
C GLU A 159 0.17 -6.29 -23.55
N GLY A 160 0.46 -7.38 -22.84
CA GLY A 160 1.29 -7.39 -21.63
C GLY A 160 0.63 -6.85 -20.36
N LEU A 161 -0.52 -6.16 -20.42
CA LEU A 161 -1.19 -5.64 -19.22
C LEU A 161 -1.59 -6.78 -18.27
N LYS A 162 -2.18 -7.86 -18.78
CA LYS A 162 -2.60 -9.00 -17.93
C LYS A 162 -1.44 -9.60 -17.14
N GLN A 163 -0.25 -9.71 -17.75
CA GLN A 163 0.95 -10.21 -17.07
C GLN A 163 1.45 -9.24 -15.99
N LYS A 164 1.43 -7.93 -16.26
CA LYS A 164 1.80 -6.90 -15.26
C LYS A 164 0.85 -6.92 -14.06
N LEU A 165 -0.45 -7.04 -14.32
CA LEU A 165 -1.48 -7.15 -13.30
C LEU A 165 -1.33 -8.44 -12.48
N ALA A 166 -1.03 -9.57 -13.11
CA ALA A 166 -0.75 -10.82 -12.40
C ALA A 166 0.46 -10.70 -11.45
N ALA A 167 1.54 -10.07 -11.92
CA ALA A 167 2.70 -9.81 -11.08
C ALA A 167 2.35 -8.87 -9.90
N LYS A 168 1.52 -7.85 -10.13
CA LYS A 168 1.02 -6.96 -9.07
C LYS A 168 0.14 -7.71 -8.07
N ALA A 169 -0.76 -8.57 -8.54
CA ALA A 169 -1.63 -9.39 -7.71
C ALA A 169 -0.85 -10.32 -6.76
N PHE A 170 0.21 -10.98 -7.25
CA PHE A 170 1.04 -11.81 -6.37
C PHE A 170 1.87 -10.99 -5.36
N ARG A 171 2.37 -9.80 -5.74
CA ARG A 171 3.00 -8.89 -4.77
C ARG A 171 1.99 -8.45 -3.69
N HIS A 172 0.75 -8.16 -4.09
CA HIS A 172 -0.33 -7.75 -3.18
C HIS A 172 -0.64 -8.84 -2.15
N THR A 173 -0.77 -10.10 -2.58
CA THR A 173 -0.99 -11.21 -1.62
C THR A 173 0.25 -11.52 -0.78
N ALA A 174 1.46 -11.42 -1.33
CA ALA A 174 2.68 -11.61 -0.55
C ALA A 174 2.83 -10.54 0.55
N PHE A 175 2.51 -9.28 0.23
CA PHE A 175 2.47 -8.20 1.21
C PHE A 175 1.40 -8.46 2.28
N TYR A 176 0.20 -8.85 1.88
CA TYR A 176 -0.89 -9.20 2.79
C TYR A 176 -0.50 -10.30 3.78
N ASP A 177 0.02 -11.43 3.27
CA ASP A 177 0.45 -12.56 4.09
C ASP A 177 1.62 -12.17 5.02
N SER A 178 2.52 -11.27 4.60
CA SER A 178 3.61 -10.77 5.45
C SER A 178 3.09 -10.00 6.67
N MET A 179 2.01 -9.22 6.53
CA MET A 179 1.41 -8.50 7.66
C MET A 179 0.76 -9.47 8.63
N ILE A 180 0.00 -10.46 8.13
CA ILE A 180 -0.64 -11.47 8.98
C ILE A 180 0.42 -12.27 9.74
N SER A 181 1.46 -12.73 9.05
CA SER A 181 2.54 -13.50 9.65
C SER A 181 3.19 -12.72 10.79
N ARG A 182 3.60 -11.47 10.54
CA ARG A 182 4.26 -10.64 11.55
C ARG A 182 3.33 -10.33 12.73
N TYR A 183 2.06 -10.05 12.47
CA TYR A 183 1.06 -9.82 13.51
C TYR A 183 0.90 -11.05 14.42
N LEU A 184 0.75 -12.24 13.84
CA LEU A 184 0.56 -13.48 14.58
C LEU A 184 1.82 -13.90 15.35
N THR A 185 3.02 -13.72 14.78
CA THR A 185 4.30 -13.95 15.48
C THR A 185 4.43 -13.06 16.72
N ASN A 186 4.10 -11.76 16.60
CA ASN A 186 4.13 -10.86 17.75
C ASN A 186 3.06 -11.27 18.79
N ALA A 187 1.83 -11.57 18.35
CA ALA A 187 0.75 -11.97 19.23
C ALA A 187 1.00 -13.31 19.97
N SER A 188 1.80 -14.22 19.41
CA SER A 188 2.19 -15.48 20.08
C SER A 188 3.29 -15.29 21.13
N GLY A 189 3.93 -14.12 21.18
CA GLY A 189 5.08 -13.84 22.05
C GLY A 189 6.39 -14.48 21.55
N GLU A 190 6.42 -14.92 20.29
CA GLU A 190 7.65 -15.38 19.64
C GLU A 190 8.59 -14.19 19.34
N ASP A 191 9.87 -14.50 19.16
CA ASP A 191 10.87 -13.50 18.75
C ASP A 191 10.52 -12.98 17.35
N GLU A 192 10.60 -11.66 17.15
CA GLU A 192 10.43 -11.03 15.84
C GLU A 192 11.48 -11.52 14.83
N LEU A 193 12.65 -11.96 15.33
CA LEU A 193 13.70 -12.62 14.56
C LEU A 193 13.52 -14.14 14.54
N SER A 194 12.33 -14.59 14.15
CA SER A 194 11.99 -16.00 13.95
C SER A 194 12.85 -16.68 12.88
N GLU A 195 12.71 -18.00 12.73
CA GLU A 195 13.43 -18.78 11.71
C GLU A 195 13.13 -18.33 10.27
N THR A 196 12.00 -17.66 10.06
CA THR A 196 11.61 -17.10 8.75
C THR A 196 11.14 -15.66 8.90
N LEU A 197 12.01 -14.70 8.57
CA LEU A 197 11.65 -13.29 8.54
C LEU A 197 11.00 -12.90 7.20
N THR A 198 9.69 -12.61 7.23
CA THR A 198 8.95 -12.11 6.07
C THR A 198 8.54 -10.66 6.28
N VAL A 199 9.11 -9.74 5.48
CA VAL A 199 8.84 -8.30 5.57
C VAL A 199 8.24 -7.77 4.27
N GLY A 200 7.18 -6.99 4.39
CA GLY A 200 6.49 -6.34 3.28
C GLY A 200 6.60 -4.82 3.41
N TYR A 201 7.01 -4.15 2.34
CA TYR A 201 7.04 -2.69 2.28
C TYR A 201 6.24 -2.16 1.09
N ARG A 202 5.63 -0.99 1.27
CA ARG A 202 4.93 -0.26 0.22
C ARG A 202 5.75 0.94 -0.23
N ARG A 203 6.00 1.04 -1.54
CA ARG A 203 6.69 2.20 -2.11
C ARG A 203 5.83 3.45 -1.94
N THR A 204 6.42 4.54 -1.44
CA THR A 204 5.76 5.85 -1.30
C THR A 204 6.39 6.94 -2.16
N ILE A 205 7.71 6.91 -2.35
CA ILE A 205 8.43 7.87 -3.19
C ILE A 205 9.28 7.13 -4.22
N GLY A 206 9.28 7.63 -5.47
CA GLY A 206 10.37 7.35 -6.41
C GLY A 206 11.35 8.49 -6.42
N PHE A 207 12.60 8.25 -6.03
CA PHE A 207 13.58 9.31 -6.08
C PHE A 207 14.05 9.55 -7.52
N ARG A 208 14.53 10.76 -7.77
CA ARG A 208 15.21 11.11 -9.02
C ARG A 208 16.46 10.25 -9.23
N TYR A 209 17.18 9.98 -8.15
CA TYR A 209 18.34 9.09 -8.07
C TYR A 209 18.53 8.62 -6.62
N GLY A 210 19.41 7.64 -6.40
CA GLY A 210 19.82 7.15 -5.07
C GLY A 210 20.76 8.14 -4.37
N GLU A 211 21.84 7.64 -3.77
CA GLU A 211 22.86 8.51 -3.16
C GLU A 211 23.58 9.37 -4.20
N ASN A 212 23.83 8.80 -5.39
CA ASN A 212 24.49 9.43 -6.52
C ASN A 212 23.61 9.43 -7.79
N PRO A 213 23.79 10.38 -8.73
CA PRO A 213 22.94 10.54 -9.91
C PRO A 213 22.79 9.32 -10.83
N HIS A 214 23.74 8.40 -10.82
CA HIS A 214 23.74 7.18 -11.65
C HIS A 214 22.99 6.00 -11.00
N GLN A 215 22.56 6.14 -9.74
CA GLN A 215 21.85 5.11 -8.99
C GLN A 215 20.34 5.38 -9.00
N THR A 216 19.53 4.33 -9.05
CA THR A 216 18.09 4.42 -8.81
C THR A 216 17.78 4.37 -7.32
N GLY A 217 16.75 5.09 -6.86
CA GLY A 217 16.32 5.05 -5.46
C GLY A 217 14.81 5.16 -5.31
N ALA A 218 14.28 4.64 -4.21
CA ALA A 218 12.88 4.79 -3.83
C ALA A 218 12.73 4.68 -2.30
N LEU A 219 11.72 5.37 -1.75
CA LEU A 219 11.32 5.20 -0.36
C LEU A 219 10.23 4.13 -0.27
N TYR A 220 10.38 3.26 0.72
CA TYR A 220 9.45 2.21 1.06
C TYR A 220 9.06 2.35 2.54
N GLN A 221 7.79 2.15 2.85
CA GLN A 221 7.25 2.19 4.20
C GLN A 221 6.78 0.81 4.63
N ASP A 222 7.06 0.47 5.88
CA ASP A 222 6.47 -0.67 6.57
C ASP A 222 5.16 -0.22 7.24
N PRO A 223 4.00 -0.81 6.91
CA PRO A 223 2.72 -0.44 7.53
C PRO A 223 2.64 -0.77 9.03
N LEU A 224 3.47 -1.70 9.52
CA LEU A 224 3.49 -2.10 10.94
C LEU A 224 4.60 -1.39 11.73
N ALA A 225 5.46 -0.60 11.07
CA ALA A 225 6.51 0.12 11.77
C ALA A 225 5.96 1.32 12.54
N LYS A 226 6.63 1.66 13.65
CA LYS A 226 6.42 2.94 14.32
C LYS A 226 6.71 4.08 13.35
N ALA A 227 5.96 5.18 13.47
CA ALA A 227 6.16 6.36 12.64
C ALA A 227 7.55 6.96 12.89
N GLY A 228 8.26 7.26 11.80
CA GLY A 228 9.54 7.96 11.78
C GLY A 228 9.65 8.84 10.54
N VAL A 229 10.88 9.14 10.11
CA VAL A 229 11.15 10.02 8.96
C VAL A 229 10.52 9.50 7.66
N ALA A 230 10.41 8.18 7.51
CA ALA A 230 9.75 7.58 6.35
C ALA A 230 8.27 7.97 6.23
N GLN A 231 7.57 8.27 7.33
CA GLN A 231 6.15 8.66 7.39
C GLN A 231 5.96 10.18 7.56
N ALA A 232 7.05 10.98 7.49
CA ALA A 232 6.99 12.42 7.67
C ALA A 232 6.12 13.10 6.60
N VAL A 233 5.38 14.13 7.02
CA VAL A 233 4.57 14.96 6.12
C VAL A 233 5.40 16.15 5.68
N GLN A 234 5.69 16.25 4.38
CA GLN A 234 6.35 17.40 3.82
C GLN A 234 5.38 18.59 3.72
N LEU A 235 5.59 19.64 4.52
CA LEU A 235 4.73 20.82 4.56
C LEU A 235 5.06 21.86 3.47
N TRP A 236 6.32 21.93 3.05
CA TRP A 236 6.82 22.87 2.04
C TRP A 236 8.11 22.38 1.38
N GLY A 237 8.54 23.04 0.31
CA GLY A 237 9.83 22.82 -0.35
C GLY A 237 9.76 21.95 -1.62
N LYS A 238 10.94 21.70 -2.20
CA LYS A 238 11.12 20.79 -3.35
C LYS A 238 11.00 19.33 -2.90
N GLU A 239 10.81 18.42 -3.85
CA GLU A 239 10.86 16.96 -3.58
C GLU A 239 12.13 16.55 -2.83
N LEU A 240 11.99 15.71 -1.81
CA LEU A 240 13.11 15.19 -1.01
C LEU A 240 13.95 14.19 -1.82
N SER A 241 15.27 14.29 -1.71
CA SER A 241 16.21 13.31 -2.26
C SER A 241 16.46 12.15 -1.30
N TYR A 242 17.12 11.08 -1.79
CA TYR A 242 17.59 9.98 -0.94
C TYR A 242 18.44 10.47 0.22
N ASN A 243 19.44 11.32 -0.06
CA ASN A 243 20.34 11.86 0.96
C ASN A 243 19.60 12.77 1.96
N ASN A 244 18.56 13.47 1.50
CA ASN A 244 17.76 14.29 2.42
C ASN A 244 17.07 13.44 3.48
N LEU A 245 16.47 12.32 3.11
CA LEU A 245 15.84 11.44 4.10
C LEU A 245 16.87 10.73 4.97
N ASN A 246 18.00 10.29 4.41
CA ASN A 246 19.06 9.65 5.19
C ASN A 246 19.65 10.59 6.25
N ASP A 247 19.92 11.84 5.88
CA ASP A 247 20.43 12.85 6.82
C ASP A 247 19.34 13.32 7.81
N ALA A 248 18.06 13.37 7.38
CA ALA A 248 16.95 13.70 8.26
C ALA A 248 16.71 12.61 9.32
N ASP A 249 16.83 11.33 8.95
CA ASP A 249 16.76 10.20 9.87
C ASP A 249 17.87 10.29 10.92
N GLY A 250 19.12 10.50 10.48
CA GLY A 250 20.25 10.72 11.39
C GLY A 250 20.08 11.95 12.30
N ALA A 251 19.51 13.04 11.79
CA ALA A 251 19.28 14.26 12.58
C ALA A 251 18.16 14.05 13.61
N TRP A 252 17.11 13.34 13.23
CA TRP A 252 15.98 13.01 14.08
C TRP A 252 16.37 12.09 15.23
N GLU A 253 17.09 11.00 14.95
CA GLU A 253 17.58 10.07 15.98
C GLU A 253 18.55 10.79 16.93
N LEU A 254 19.48 11.59 16.39
CA LEU A 254 20.43 12.34 17.24
C LEU A 254 19.71 13.32 18.17
N VAL A 255 18.72 14.09 17.67
CA VAL A 255 18.04 15.08 18.52
C VAL A 255 17.09 14.42 19.53
N ALA A 256 16.55 13.23 19.22
CA ALA A 256 15.72 12.46 20.13
C ALA A 256 16.50 11.98 21.38
N ASP A 257 17.80 11.72 21.25
CA ASP A 257 18.69 11.32 22.35
C ASP A 257 19.17 12.50 23.23
N LEU A 258 18.83 13.75 22.86
CA LEU A 258 19.26 14.96 23.57
C LEU A 258 18.17 15.50 24.52
N PRO A 259 18.53 16.35 25.50
CA PRO A 259 17.55 17.00 26.38
C PRO A 259 16.45 17.74 25.60
N ALA A 260 15.23 17.81 26.14
CA ALA A 260 14.15 18.58 25.53
C ALA A 260 14.55 20.04 25.30
N GLY A 261 14.25 20.58 24.12
CA GLY A 261 14.72 21.91 23.70
C GLY A 261 16.01 21.89 22.87
N SER A 262 16.44 20.71 22.40
CA SER A 262 17.68 20.57 21.62
C SER A 262 17.48 20.74 20.11
N CYS A 263 18.57 21.11 19.45
CA CYS A 263 18.73 21.12 18.00
C CYS A 263 19.96 20.29 17.61
N ALA A 264 19.86 19.53 16.53
CA ALA A 264 20.98 18.83 15.90
C ALA A 264 21.06 19.20 14.41
N ILE A 265 22.26 19.34 13.88
CA ILE A 265 22.53 19.62 12.46
C ILE A 265 23.41 18.53 11.88
N ILE A 266 22.91 17.81 10.87
CA ILE A 266 23.61 16.75 10.15
C ILE A 266 23.93 17.19 8.72
N LYS A 267 25.05 16.68 8.19
CA LYS A 267 25.36 16.75 6.77
C LYS A 267 26.15 15.52 6.33
N HIS A 268 25.69 14.85 5.29
CA HIS A 268 26.32 13.63 4.75
C HIS A 268 26.57 12.57 5.84
N GLY A 269 25.55 12.30 6.66
CA GLY A 269 25.58 11.34 7.76
C GLY A 269 26.41 11.75 8.98
N ASN A 270 26.94 12.98 9.04
CA ASN A 270 27.83 13.43 10.10
C ASN A 270 27.28 14.66 10.85
N PRO A 271 27.41 14.72 12.20
CA PRO A 271 26.98 15.89 12.97
C PRO A 271 27.93 17.06 12.74
N CYS A 272 27.36 18.18 12.25
CA CYS A 272 28.03 19.48 12.23
C CYS A 272 28.02 20.11 13.63
N GLY A 273 26.93 19.90 14.37
CA GLY A 273 26.79 20.32 15.75
C GLY A 273 25.43 19.97 16.33
N ALA A 274 25.37 19.93 17.66
CA ALA A 274 24.14 19.77 18.41
C ALA A 274 24.22 20.56 19.72
N ALA A 275 23.11 21.14 20.16
CA ALA A 275 23.07 21.96 21.35
C ALA A 275 21.68 22.01 21.96
N TYR A 276 21.63 22.30 23.26
CA TYR A 276 20.42 22.70 23.97
C TYR A 276 20.63 24.10 24.55
N GLY A 277 19.60 24.93 24.48
CA GLY A 277 19.60 26.33 24.90
C GLY A 277 18.29 26.71 25.60
N PRO A 278 18.14 27.99 25.97
CA PRO A 278 16.92 28.48 26.63
C PRO A 278 15.68 28.45 25.72
N ASP A 279 15.88 28.47 24.40
CA ASP A 279 14.85 28.30 23.37
C ASP A 279 15.45 27.65 22.12
N PHE A 280 14.61 27.22 21.18
CA PHE A 280 15.07 26.55 19.96
C PHE A 280 15.88 27.45 19.01
N GLY A 281 15.71 28.77 19.06
CA GLY A 281 16.53 29.69 18.28
C GLY A 281 17.97 29.71 18.78
N GLU A 282 18.17 29.80 20.09
CA GLU A 282 19.50 29.69 20.70
C GLU A 282 20.09 28.29 20.53
N SER A 283 19.31 27.22 20.68
CA SER A 283 19.76 25.85 20.38
C SER A 283 20.28 25.72 18.95
N TYR A 284 19.57 26.28 17.96
CA TYR A 284 20.02 26.30 16.57
C TYR A 284 21.32 27.10 16.40
N ARG A 285 21.40 28.33 16.93
CA ARG A 285 22.60 29.18 16.82
C ARG A 285 23.82 28.50 17.43
N MET A 286 23.68 27.89 18.61
CA MET A 286 24.74 27.15 19.28
C MET A 286 25.16 25.90 18.50
N ALA A 287 24.21 25.09 18.02
CA ALA A 287 24.50 23.91 17.21
C ALA A 287 25.26 24.31 15.94
N ARG A 288 24.83 25.38 15.26
CA ARG A 288 25.49 25.92 14.07
C ARG A 288 26.88 26.50 14.37
N GLN A 289 27.09 27.07 15.56
CA GLN A 289 28.38 27.66 15.95
C GLN A 289 29.49 26.61 16.12
N SER A 290 29.14 25.33 16.32
CA SER A 290 30.08 24.20 16.35
C SER A 290 30.91 24.13 15.06
N ASP A 291 30.24 24.10 13.90
CA ASP A 291 30.88 24.21 12.59
C ASP A 291 29.96 24.94 11.57
N PRO A 292 30.09 26.27 11.48
CA PRO A 292 29.35 27.10 10.52
C PRO A 292 29.53 26.71 9.06
N ILE A 293 30.70 26.19 8.69
CA ILE A 293 31.04 25.90 7.29
C ILE A 293 30.37 24.60 6.88
N SER A 294 30.45 23.57 7.74
CA SER A 294 29.79 22.30 7.49
C SER A 294 28.27 22.43 7.58
N ALA A 295 27.73 23.22 8.52
CA ALA A 295 26.29 23.41 8.68
C ALA A 295 25.57 24.05 7.47
N PHE A 296 26.30 24.74 6.59
CA PHE A 296 25.72 25.31 5.37
C PHE A 296 25.26 24.21 4.39
N GLY A 297 23.96 24.16 4.11
CA GLY A 297 23.31 23.09 3.34
C GLY A 297 23.10 21.80 4.14
N GLY A 298 23.16 21.89 5.47
CA GLY A 298 22.84 20.77 6.36
C GLY A 298 21.33 20.58 6.54
N ILE A 299 20.99 19.58 7.35
CA ILE A 299 19.65 19.25 7.79
C ILE A 299 19.58 19.48 9.29
N ALA A 300 18.62 20.31 9.71
CA ALA A 300 18.40 20.58 11.13
C ALA A 300 17.23 19.75 11.66
N ALA A 301 17.30 19.27 12.88
CA ALA A 301 16.20 18.63 13.59
C ALA A 301 16.03 19.22 14.98
N PHE A 302 14.79 19.23 15.49
CA PHE A 302 14.43 19.78 16.78
C PHE A 302 13.54 18.78 17.53
N ASN A 303 13.81 18.53 18.81
CA ASN A 303 12.99 17.61 19.63
C ASN A 303 11.77 18.31 20.29
N GLY A 304 11.11 19.19 19.53
CA GLY A 304 9.87 19.86 19.93
C GLY A 304 9.35 20.82 18.88
N HIS A 305 8.36 21.64 19.26
CA HIS A 305 7.66 22.51 18.32
C HIS A 305 8.49 23.73 17.91
N ILE A 306 8.76 23.87 16.61
CA ILE A 306 9.46 25.02 16.03
C ILE A 306 8.54 26.24 16.07
N ASP A 307 8.99 27.30 16.74
CA ASP A 307 8.28 28.57 16.84
C ASP A 307 8.88 29.67 15.94
N ALA A 308 8.35 30.89 16.06
CA ALA A 308 8.86 32.03 15.29
C ALA A 308 10.31 32.40 15.66
N ILE A 309 10.77 32.13 16.90
CA ILE A 309 12.13 32.44 17.34
C ILE A 309 13.11 31.51 16.61
N ALA A 310 12.82 30.21 16.60
CA ALA A 310 13.59 29.21 15.86
C ALA A 310 13.57 29.48 14.35
N ALA A 311 12.40 29.76 13.77
CA ALA A 311 12.26 30.08 12.35
C ALA A 311 13.08 31.32 11.94
N ASN A 312 13.06 32.37 12.76
CA ASN A 312 13.88 33.57 12.52
C ASN A 312 15.37 33.25 12.62
N ALA A 313 15.80 32.46 13.61
CA ALA A 313 17.20 32.05 13.74
C ALA A 313 17.70 31.27 12.51
N MET A 314 16.90 30.34 11.98
CA MET A 314 17.24 29.58 10.78
C MET A 314 17.32 30.43 9.50
N THR A 315 16.57 31.53 9.43
CA THR A 315 16.50 32.41 8.26
C THR A 315 17.47 33.59 8.32
N GLU A 316 18.27 33.70 9.38
CA GLU A 316 19.36 34.68 9.47
C GLU A 316 20.32 34.60 8.28
N LYS A 317 20.85 35.76 7.89
CA LYS A 317 21.74 35.87 6.73
C LYS A 317 22.97 34.99 6.91
N GLY A 318 23.25 34.15 5.91
CA GLY A 318 24.38 33.21 5.94
C GLY A 318 23.97 31.78 6.31
N ASN A 319 22.67 31.53 6.44
CA ASN A 319 22.12 30.20 6.61
C ASN A 319 21.55 29.68 5.29
N PHE A 320 21.71 28.37 5.10
CA PHE A 320 21.09 27.59 4.04
C PHE A 320 20.87 26.19 4.61
N LEU A 321 19.64 25.71 4.61
CA LEU A 321 19.27 24.38 5.09
C LEU A 321 18.55 23.64 3.95
N GLU A 322 18.86 22.36 3.79
CA GLU A 322 18.19 21.51 2.81
C GLU A 322 16.86 20.97 3.36
N VAL A 323 16.82 20.62 4.65
CA VAL A 323 15.64 20.10 5.37
C VAL A 323 15.65 20.62 6.81
N VAL A 324 14.45 20.81 7.36
CA VAL A 324 14.16 21.06 8.77
C VAL A 324 13.00 20.18 9.20
#